data_AF-A0A520HNR0-F1
#
_entry.id   AF-A0A520HNR0-F1
#
_cell.length_a   1.000
_cell.length_b   1.000
_cell.length_c   1.000
_cell.angle_alpha   90.00
_cell.angle_beta   90.00
_cell.angle_gamma   90.00
#
_symmetry.space_group_name_H-M   'P 1'
#
loop_
_entity.id
_entity.type
_entity.pdbx_description
1 polymer ?
#
loop_
_entity_poly.entity_id
_entity_poly.type
_entity_poly.pdbx_seq_one_letter_code
_entity_poly.pdbx_strand_id
1 'polypeptide(L)'
;MPLDVEPILQPAERAADGDPVLQRIAGAGGLQDRLNVQRHAPFFAAFRAGIAAMCKRTDPRIGLLTPGRFNPSYPEQAHLARYLGLLLVEGADLAALEDKVYVRTIGGLKRIDALWRRLDPRLLDPLAFDTHSQIGVPGLIDAYAAGNVVLSNAPGSAVLEAPAFSAFLPQLAKSLLGEDLLLPNIATWWCGQDSARAQVEANFDRLLIGPAFHSRPLGMTGAPTAGADITGEDRTRLLADMANRPQDYVGQELVQLSTMPVVVGDALVPRPFTLRVFAARNGDGEWTVLPGGFARIGEHPDVRAAVMGEGIWSADVCIYGAEPVAPVSLLTAADSLQVRRNPGTLPSRVADNFYWLGRYLERGEALLGAIRVMLGNSIDVDGGAVLSPTTVGKLVGLIVGAGSAPHPPSLRRADLTALARTAMEDERWQSILTLNRHAREIGEGSRDRLSADMVRLLEAPFPTHRGMLERAGSLQRRYAAIAGLSAEHMGRTAAWRFHDLGRRIERA
;
A
#
# COMPACT_ATOMS: atom_id res chain seq x y z
N MET A 1 -14.42 13.03 -1.33
CA MET A 1 -14.38 11.70 -0.70
C MET A 1 -13.19 10.97 -1.33
N PRO A 2 -12.25 10.38 -0.57
CA PRO A 2 -11.13 9.68 -1.17
C PRO A 2 -11.68 8.53 -2.01
N LEU A 3 -11.15 8.32 -3.22
CA LEU A 3 -11.33 7.06 -3.92
C LEU A 3 -10.60 6.00 -3.09
N ASP A 4 -11.34 5.27 -2.28
CA ASP A 4 -10.83 4.14 -1.52
C ASP A 4 -10.33 3.07 -2.49
N VAL A 5 -9.01 3.01 -2.60
CA VAL A 5 -8.29 1.93 -3.27
C VAL A 5 -8.14 0.82 -2.23
N GLU A 6 -9.13 -0.07 -2.19
CA GLU A 6 -9.03 -1.31 -1.42
C GLU A 6 -7.92 -2.23 -1.96
N PRO A 7 -7.29 -3.04 -1.10
CA PRO A 7 -6.11 -3.82 -1.44
C PRO A 7 -6.44 -4.98 -2.38
N ILE A 8 -5.72 -5.07 -3.52
CA ILE A 8 -6.00 -6.03 -4.60
C ILE A 8 -5.52 -7.46 -4.32
N LEU A 9 -4.80 -7.75 -3.24
CA LEU A 9 -4.24 -9.10 -3.02
C LEU A 9 -4.23 -9.49 -1.55
N GLN A 10 -5.25 -10.22 -1.09
CA GLN A 10 -5.07 -11.16 0.02
C GLN A 10 -4.58 -12.49 -0.58
N PRO A 11 -3.45 -13.06 -0.12
CA PRO A 11 -3.08 -14.41 -0.52
C PRO A 11 -4.09 -15.38 0.11
N ALA A 12 -4.86 -16.07 -0.73
CA ALA A 12 -5.75 -17.16 -0.39
C ALA A 12 -4.98 -18.44 0.02
N GLU A 13 -3.97 -18.32 0.89
CA GLU A 13 -3.14 -19.45 1.33
C GLU A 13 -3.51 -19.99 2.73
N ARG A 14 -4.51 -19.41 3.42
CA ARG A 14 -4.87 -19.84 4.79
C ARG A 14 -6.09 -20.78 4.91
N ALA A 15 -6.69 -21.21 3.81
CA ALA A 15 -7.88 -22.08 3.83
C ALA A 15 -7.69 -23.47 3.20
N ALA A 16 -6.45 -23.88 2.88
CA ALA A 16 -6.18 -25.13 2.17
C ALA A 16 -5.99 -26.38 3.05
N ASP A 17 -5.97 -26.23 4.38
CA ASP A 17 -5.88 -27.38 5.30
C ASP A 17 -7.29 -27.87 5.69
N GLY A 18 -7.80 -28.82 4.90
CA GLY A 18 -8.90 -29.70 5.34
C GLY A 18 -10.01 -29.97 4.32
N ASP A 19 -10.13 -29.20 3.24
CA ASP A 19 -11.21 -29.37 2.26
C ASP A 19 -10.74 -30.06 0.97
N PRO A 20 -11.20 -31.30 0.67
CA PRO A 20 -10.82 -32.04 -0.53
C PRO A 20 -11.29 -31.39 -1.84
N VAL A 21 -12.27 -30.48 -1.81
CA VAL A 21 -12.69 -29.70 -2.98
C VAL A 21 -11.69 -28.57 -3.26
N LEU A 22 -11.24 -27.87 -2.22
CA LEU A 22 -10.21 -26.84 -2.34
C LEU A 22 -8.86 -27.43 -2.74
N GLN A 23 -8.52 -28.67 -2.35
CA GLN A 23 -7.34 -29.37 -2.87
C GLN A 23 -7.44 -29.72 -4.36
N ARG A 24 -8.65 -30.03 -4.88
CA ARG A 24 -8.86 -30.25 -6.32
C ARG A 24 -8.78 -28.95 -7.13
N ILE A 25 -9.19 -27.82 -6.55
CA ILE A 25 -9.06 -26.48 -7.16
C ILE A 25 -7.62 -25.97 -7.03
N ALA A 26 -6.92 -26.21 -5.91
CA ALA A 26 -5.49 -25.93 -5.75
C ALA A 26 -4.62 -26.80 -6.68
N GLY A 27 -5.14 -27.95 -7.14
CA GLY A 27 -4.60 -28.75 -8.23
C GLY A 27 -4.73 -28.12 -9.64
N ALA A 28 -5.26 -26.90 -9.76
CA ALA A 28 -5.32 -26.14 -11.01
C ALA A 28 -3.95 -25.68 -11.55
N GLY A 29 -2.84 -26.11 -10.95
CA GLY A 29 -1.47 -25.94 -11.46
C GLY A 29 -1.21 -26.54 -12.85
N GLY A 30 -2.22 -27.11 -13.52
CA GLY A 30 -2.19 -27.43 -14.95
C GLY A 30 -3.39 -26.91 -15.76
N LEU A 31 -4.39 -26.26 -15.14
CA LEU A 31 -5.54 -25.73 -15.88
C LEU A 31 -5.12 -24.51 -16.72
N GLN A 32 -4.32 -23.62 -16.16
CA GLN A 32 -3.82 -22.43 -16.86
C GLN A 32 -2.92 -22.81 -18.04
N ASP A 33 -2.05 -23.80 -17.85
CA ASP A 33 -1.19 -24.34 -18.91
C ASP A 33 -2.00 -25.05 -20.00
N ARG A 34 -3.04 -25.80 -19.61
CA ARG A 34 -3.95 -26.47 -20.57
C ARG A 34 -4.83 -25.49 -21.34
N LEU A 35 -5.25 -24.40 -20.71
CA LEU A 35 -6.08 -23.37 -21.33
C LEU A 35 -5.25 -22.37 -22.15
N ASN A 36 -3.92 -22.42 -22.08
CA ASN A 36 -3.03 -21.47 -22.76
C ASN A 36 -3.41 -20.02 -22.45
N VAL A 37 -3.48 -19.71 -21.15
CA VAL A 37 -3.87 -18.39 -20.63
C VAL A 37 -2.78 -17.36 -20.94
N GLN A 38 -3.18 -16.19 -21.41
CA GLN A 38 -2.26 -15.09 -21.72
C GLN A 38 -1.56 -14.57 -20.46
N ARG A 39 -0.27 -14.26 -20.59
CA ARG A 39 0.55 -13.76 -19.48
C ARG A 39 0.39 -12.25 -19.31
N HIS A 40 0.38 -11.79 -18.05
CA HIS A 40 0.33 -10.37 -17.70
C HIS A 40 1.70 -9.65 -17.80
N ALA A 41 2.81 -10.37 -17.74
CA ALA A 41 4.15 -9.79 -17.73
C ALA A 41 4.46 -8.85 -18.93
N PRO A 42 4.08 -9.18 -20.19
CA PRO A 42 4.23 -8.26 -21.32
C PRO A 42 3.59 -6.89 -21.10
N PHE A 43 2.38 -6.84 -20.53
CA PHE A 43 1.67 -5.59 -20.26
C PHE A 43 2.46 -4.70 -19.30
N PHE A 44 2.97 -5.27 -18.20
CA PHE A 44 3.76 -4.55 -17.21
C PHE A 44 5.11 -4.08 -17.76
N ALA A 45 5.73 -4.87 -18.64
CA ALA A 45 6.93 -4.46 -19.36
C ALA A 45 6.64 -3.27 -20.28
N ALA A 46 5.56 -3.33 -21.05
CA ALA A 46 5.10 -2.28 -21.94
C ALA A 46 4.73 -0.99 -21.19
N PHE A 47 4.01 -1.09 -20.07
CA PHE A 47 3.67 0.04 -19.21
C PHE A 47 4.92 0.77 -18.71
N ARG A 48 5.92 0.02 -18.21
CA ARG A 48 7.20 0.59 -17.77
C ARG A 48 7.94 1.25 -18.94
N ALA A 49 7.93 0.63 -20.12
CA ALA A 49 8.54 1.20 -21.32
C ALA A 49 7.82 2.48 -21.78
N GLY A 50 6.50 2.56 -21.69
CA GLY A 50 5.73 3.76 -22.03
C GLY A 50 6.04 4.95 -21.12
N ILE A 51 6.15 4.73 -19.80
CA ILE A 51 6.61 5.79 -18.89
C ILE A 51 8.04 6.23 -19.25
N ALA A 52 8.93 5.29 -19.55
CA ALA A 52 10.30 5.59 -19.92
C ALA A 52 10.39 6.41 -21.22
N ALA A 53 9.57 6.09 -22.22
CA ALA A 53 9.52 6.79 -23.51
C ALA A 53 9.07 8.26 -23.39
N MET A 54 8.28 8.59 -22.36
CA MET A 54 7.90 9.99 -22.06
C MET A 54 9.03 10.80 -21.42
N CYS A 55 10.10 10.16 -20.96
CA CYS A 55 11.21 10.82 -20.29
C CYS A 55 12.26 11.33 -21.29
N LYS A 56 12.94 12.44 -20.95
CA LYS A 56 13.99 13.04 -21.81
C LYS A 56 15.31 12.24 -21.81
N ARG A 57 15.56 11.38 -20.82
CA ARG A 57 16.83 10.65 -20.65
C ARG A 57 16.70 9.22 -21.18
N THR A 58 17.78 8.72 -21.78
CA THR A 58 17.85 7.36 -22.35
C THR A 58 17.68 6.25 -21.30
N ASP A 59 18.18 6.45 -20.08
CA ASP A 59 17.96 5.56 -18.93
C ASP A 59 17.30 6.38 -17.80
N PRO A 60 15.96 6.54 -17.84
CA PRO A 60 15.25 7.37 -16.90
C PRO A 60 15.07 6.67 -15.56
N ARG A 61 15.20 7.43 -14.48
CA ARG A 61 14.90 6.94 -13.13
C ARG A 61 13.42 7.12 -12.85
N ILE A 62 12.72 5.99 -12.74
CA ILE A 62 11.28 5.93 -12.49
C ILE A 62 11.03 5.50 -11.04
N GLY A 63 10.22 6.27 -10.32
CA GLY A 63 9.76 5.94 -8.97
C GLY A 63 8.26 5.66 -8.91
N LEU A 64 7.83 4.92 -7.90
CA LEU A 64 6.44 4.84 -7.47
C LEU A 64 6.29 5.73 -6.23
N LEU A 65 5.49 6.79 -6.35
CA LEU A 65 5.24 7.74 -5.27
C LEU A 65 4.04 7.28 -4.44
N THR A 66 4.29 6.92 -3.18
CA THR A 66 3.30 6.41 -2.24
C THR A 66 2.98 7.44 -1.14
N PRO A 67 1.72 7.50 -0.65
CA PRO A 67 1.37 8.25 0.56
C PRO A 67 1.95 7.61 1.84
N GLY A 68 2.50 6.40 1.76
CA GLY A 68 3.15 5.70 2.88
C GLY A 68 2.34 4.52 3.44
N ARG A 69 2.88 3.91 4.50
CA ARG A 69 2.43 2.62 5.05
C ARG A 69 0.99 2.57 5.57
N PHE A 70 0.42 3.72 5.92
CA PHE A 70 -0.94 3.79 6.45
C PHE A 70 -2.02 3.78 5.36
N ASN A 71 -1.61 3.73 4.08
CA ASN A 71 -2.55 3.52 2.99
C ASN A 71 -2.89 2.02 2.85
N PRO A 72 -4.19 1.65 2.76
CA PRO A 72 -4.61 0.25 2.63
C PRO A 72 -3.96 -0.52 1.47
N SER A 73 -3.67 0.17 0.36
CA SER A 73 -3.03 -0.42 -0.82
C SER A 73 -1.49 -0.40 -0.78
N TYR A 74 -0.86 0.04 0.31
CA TYR A 74 0.62 0.08 0.41
C TYR A 74 1.31 -1.26 0.09
N PRO A 75 0.83 -2.43 0.56
CA PRO A 75 1.44 -3.72 0.22
C PRO A 75 1.46 -4.00 -1.29
N GLU A 76 0.38 -3.65 -1.99
CA GLU A 76 0.25 -3.78 -3.45
C GLU A 76 1.24 -2.82 -4.15
N GLN A 77 1.32 -1.58 -3.69
CA GLN A 77 2.25 -0.58 -4.22
C GLN A 77 3.71 -1.04 -4.08
N ALA A 78 4.09 -1.54 -2.90
CA ALA A 78 5.43 -2.08 -2.66
C ALA A 78 5.72 -3.31 -3.52
N HIS A 79 4.74 -4.21 -3.69
CA HIS A 79 4.84 -5.35 -4.58
C HIS A 79 5.09 -4.93 -6.03
N LEU A 80 4.28 -4.00 -6.55
CA LEU A 80 4.38 -3.49 -7.92
C LEU A 80 5.71 -2.76 -8.15
N ALA A 81 6.13 -1.91 -7.21
CA ALA A 81 7.43 -1.24 -7.30
C ALA A 81 8.57 -2.25 -7.40
N ARG A 82 8.55 -3.30 -6.58
CA ARG A 82 9.55 -4.38 -6.63
C ARG A 82 9.49 -5.17 -7.93
N TYR A 83 8.29 -5.56 -8.36
CA TYR A 83 8.06 -6.36 -9.58
C TYR A 83 8.52 -5.63 -10.85
N LEU A 84 8.29 -4.31 -10.91
CA LEU A 84 8.68 -3.45 -12.04
C LEU A 84 10.09 -2.86 -11.91
N GLY A 85 10.78 -3.08 -10.78
CA GLY A 85 12.09 -2.49 -10.50
C GLY A 85 12.07 -0.97 -10.38
N LEU A 86 10.97 -0.39 -9.87
CA LEU A 86 10.82 1.04 -9.59
C LEU A 86 11.31 1.40 -8.18
N LEU A 87 11.74 2.64 -7.98
CA LEU A 87 12.02 3.15 -6.64
C LEU A 87 10.72 3.44 -5.89
N LEU A 88 10.42 2.70 -4.83
CA LEU A 88 9.35 3.07 -3.91
C LEU A 88 9.80 4.28 -3.07
N VAL A 89 9.11 5.41 -3.21
CA VAL A 89 9.46 6.69 -2.57
C VAL A 89 8.23 7.35 -1.94
N GLU A 90 8.43 7.97 -0.78
CA GLU A 90 7.46 8.88 -0.15
C GLU A 90 7.81 10.34 -0.48
N GLY A 91 6.89 11.29 -0.24
CA GLY A 91 7.17 12.71 -0.48
C GLY A 91 8.41 13.22 0.27
N ALA A 92 8.60 12.75 1.51
CA ALA A 92 9.78 13.05 2.33
C ALA A 92 11.09 12.46 1.81
N ASP A 93 11.07 11.53 0.85
CA ASP A 93 12.26 11.03 0.18
C ASP A 93 12.67 11.91 -1.01
N LEU A 94 11.77 12.79 -1.48
CA LEU A 94 11.95 13.61 -2.67
C LEU A 94 12.20 15.08 -2.33
N ALA A 95 12.84 15.80 -3.24
CA ALA A 95 13.02 17.25 -3.18
C ALA A 95 12.97 17.84 -4.59
N ALA A 96 12.25 18.94 -4.77
CA ALA A 96 12.30 19.74 -5.99
C ALA A 96 13.37 20.83 -5.85
N LEU A 97 14.21 20.99 -6.86
CA LEU A 97 15.25 22.02 -6.93
C LEU A 97 15.44 22.43 -8.40
N GLU A 98 15.37 23.73 -8.69
CA GLU A 98 15.50 24.27 -10.06
C GLU A 98 14.59 23.54 -11.06
N ASP A 99 13.30 23.46 -10.73
CA ASP A 99 12.26 22.77 -11.51
C ASP A 99 12.57 21.31 -11.83
N LYS A 100 13.43 20.63 -11.07
CA LYS A 100 13.76 19.21 -11.23
C LYS A 100 13.53 18.48 -9.92
N VAL A 101 13.15 17.21 -10.02
CA VAL A 101 12.90 16.36 -8.85
C VAL A 101 14.08 15.44 -8.59
N TYR A 102 14.47 15.32 -7.33
CA TYR A 102 15.55 14.47 -6.87
C TYR A 102 15.08 13.56 -5.74
N VAL A 103 15.59 12.34 -5.70
CA VAL A 103 15.53 11.49 -4.50
C VAL A 103 16.75 11.78 -3.63
N ARG A 104 16.50 12.00 -2.34
CA ARG A 104 17.52 12.14 -1.30
C ARG A 104 18.09 10.79 -0.96
N THR A 105 19.32 10.53 -1.39
CA THR A 105 20.00 9.26 -1.11
C THR A 105 21.24 9.49 -0.25
N ILE A 106 21.75 8.42 0.35
CA ILE A 106 23.04 8.42 1.05
C ILE A 106 24.22 8.80 0.12
N GLY A 107 24.06 8.65 -1.19
CA GLY A 107 25.04 9.03 -2.21
C GLY A 107 24.78 10.40 -2.83
N GLY A 108 24.00 11.25 -2.16
CA GLY A 108 23.60 12.59 -2.62
C GLY A 108 22.26 12.63 -3.34
N LEU A 109 21.92 13.78 -3.92
CA LEU A 109 20.70 13.95 -4.71
C LEU A 109 20.83 13.18 -6.04
N LYS A 110 19.85 12.33 -6.34
CA LYS A 110 19.77 11.62 -7.63
C LYS A 110 18.50 12.06 -8.35
N ARG A 111 18.63 12.54 -9.59
CA ARG A 111 17.49 13.00 -10.38
C ARG A 111 16.48 11.87 -10.61
N ILE A 112 15.20 12.18 -10.43
CA ILE A 112 14.06 11.36 -10.85
C ILE A 112 13.46 11.99 -12.11
N ASP A 113 13.11 11.14 -13.06
CA ASP A 113 12.60 11.54 -14.37
C ASP A 113 11.10 11.26 -14.51
N ALA A 114 10.59 10.25 -13.80
CA ALA A 114 9.16 9.97 -13.75
C ALA A 114 8.72 9.43 -12.38
N LEU A 115 7.48 9.76 -12.03
CA LEU A 115 6.79 9.23 -10.85
C LEU A 115 5.45 8.63 -11.27
N TRP A 116 5.30 7.33 -11.01
CA TRP A 116 3.99 6.69 -10.97
C TRP A 116 3.35 6.98 -9.62
N ARG A 117 2.40 7.91 -9.60
CA ARG A 117 1.77 8.37 -8.36
C ARG A 117 0.64 7.44 -7.92
N ARG A 118 0.56 7.21 -6.60
CA ARG A 118 -0.54 6.48 -5.93
C ARG A 118 -1.20 7.34 -4.86
N LEU A 119 -1.21 8.65 -5.08
CA LEU A 119 -1.86 9.65 -4.22
C LEU A 119 -2.84 10.53 -5.00
N ASP A 120 -3.77 11.10 -4.26
CA ASP A 120 -4.68 12.14 -4.73
C ASP A 120 -3.88 13.34 -5.24
N PRO A 121 -4.19 13.89 -6.43
CA PRO A 121 -3.53 15.07 -6.96
C PRO A 121 -3.49 16.26 -6.00
N ARG A 122 -4.52 16.45 -5.17
CA ARG A 122 -4.62 17.56 -4.21
C ARG A 122 -3.53 17.52 -3.13
N LEU A 123 -2.96 16.34 -2.89
CA LEU A 123 -1.93 16.12 -1.89
C LEU A 123 -0.52 16.08 -2.51
N LEU A 124 -0.37 16.20 -3.83
CA LEU A 124 0.90 16.07 -4.54
C LEU A 124 1.90 17.15 -4.18
N ASP A 125 1.45 18.39 -4.05
CA ASP A 125 2.31 19.56 -3.87
C ASP A 125 1.62 20.58 -2.96
N PRO A 126 2.11 20.79 -1.74
CA PRO A 126 1.52 21.74 -0.80
C PRO A 126 1.68 23.21 -1.25
N LEU A 127 2.56 23.52 -2.20
CA LEU A 127 2.70 24.88 -2.75
C LEU A 127 1.66 25.18 -3.84
N ALA A 128 1.17 24.15 -4.53
CA ALA A 128 0.22 24.30 -5.63
C ALA A 128 -1.23 23.97 -5.25
N PHE A 129 -1.44 23.07 -4.29
CA PHE A 129 -2.76 22.57 -3.90
C PHE A 129 -3.02 22.75 -2.40
N ASP A 130 -2.98 21.68 -1.61
CA ASP A 130 -3.29 21.72 -0.18
C ASP A 130 -2.04 22.01 0.66
N THR A 131 -1.95 23.23 1.19
CA THR A 131 -0.85 23.68 2.07
C THR A 131 -0.67 22.86 3.35
N HIS A 132 -1.68 22.11 3.78
CA HIS A 132 -1.60 21.21 4.94
C HIS A 132 -1.08 19.81 4.59
N SER A 133 -0.88 19.50 3.30
CA SER A 133 -0.37 18.19 2.88
C SER A 133 1.05 17.96 3.42
N GLN A 134 1.22 16.87 4.18
CA GLN A 134 2.51 16.42 4.70
C GLN A 134 3.14 15.28 3.88
N ILE A 135 2.41 14.77 2.88
CA ILE A 135 2.84 13.62 2.07
C ILE A 135 3.28 13.98 0.65
N GLY A 136 3.02 15.22 0.23
CA GLY A 136 3.40 15.75 -1.07
C GLY A 136 4.88 16.13 -1.17
N VAL A 137 5.25 16.67 -2.32
CA VAL A 137 6.59 17.19 -2.63
C VAL A 137 6.44 18.66 -3.02
N PRO A 138 6.90 19.61 -2.19
CA PRO A 138 6.87 21.03 -2.52
C PRO A 138 7.60 21.32 -3.84
N GLY A 139 6.95 22.01 -4.78
CA GLY A 139 7.51 22.39 -6.09
C GLY A 139 7.49 21.26 -7.13
N LEU A 140 6.79 20.16 -6.88
CA LEU A 140 6.61 19.07 -7.82
C LEU A 140 5.81 19.49 -9.05
N ILE A 141 4.78 20.31 -8.86
CA ILE A 141 3.92 20.75 -9.96
C ILE A 141 4.66 21.72 -10.88
N ASP A 142 5.51 22.59 -10.33
CA ASP A 142 6.36 23.47 -11.14
C ASP A 142 7.35 22.65 -11.97
N ALA A 143 7.98 21.62 -11.39
CA ALA A 143 8.86 20.72 -12.11
C ALA A 143 8.13 19.91 -13.21
N TYR A 144 6.88 19.52 -12.96
CA TYR A 144 6.03 18.86 -13.95
C TYR A 144 5.65 19.83 -15.08
N ALA A 145 5.22 21.05 -14.76
CA ALA A 145 4.86 22.08 -15.73
C ALA A 145 6.05 22.50 -16.61
N ALA A 146 7.27 22.53 -16.05
CA ALA A 146 8.51 22.73 -16.80
C ALA A 146 8.92 21.52 -17.68
N GLY A 147 8.18 20.41 -17.62
CA GLY A 147 8.47 19.19 -18.39
C GLY A 147 9.76 18.51 -17.97
N ASN A 148 10.16 18.63 -16.71
CA ASN A 148 11.38 18.05 -16.15
C ASN A 148 11.16 16.72 -15.41
N VAL A 149 9.90 16.42 -15.08
CA VAL A 149 9.44 15.16 -14.49
C VAL A 149 8.11 14.74 -15.12
N VAL A 150 7.95 13.44 -15.40
CA VAL A 150 6.68 12.86 -15.84
C VAL A 150 5.87 12.39 -14.64
N LEU A 151 4.60 12.78 -14.56
CA LEU A 151 3.66 12.27 -13.57
C LEU A 151 2.67 11.32 -14.25
N SER A 152 2.65 10.06 -13.82
CA SER A 152 1.71 9.04 -14.30
C SER A 152 0.75 8.65 -13.17
N ASN A 153 -0.57 8.81 -13.27
CA ASN A 153 -1.28 9.59 -14.30
C ASN A 153 -1.10 11.09 -14.08
N ALA A 154 -1.25 11.89 -15.14
CA ALA A 154 -1.14 13.35 -15.06
C ALA A 154 -2.12 13.93 -14.02
N PRO A 155 -1.73 14.96 -13.23
CA PRO A 155 -2.66 15.67 -12.37
C PRO A 155 -3.75 16.32 -13.23
N GLY A 156 -5.02 16.20 -12.81
CA GLY A 156 -6.18 16.71 -13.55
C GLY A 156 -6.82 15.71 -14.52
N SER A 157 -6.18 14.58 -14.83
CA SER A 157 -6.76 13.58 -15.76
C SER A 157 -8.10 13.00 -15.30
N ALA A 158 -8.34 12.99 -13.98
CA ALA A 158 -9.57 12.49 -13.38
C ALA A 158 -10.83 13.29 -13.78
N VAL A 159 -10.68 14.50 -14.34
CA VAL A 159 -11.84 15.24 -14.87
C VAL A 159 -12.56 14.46 -15.97
N LEU A 160 -11.83 13.66 -16.75
CA LEU A 160 -12.38 12.84 -17.83
C LEU A 160 -13.17 11.63 -17.31
N GLU A 161 -13.01 11.28 -16.04
CA GLU A 161 -13.76 10.20 -15.38
C GLU A 161 -15.08 10.71 -14.76
N ALA A 162 -15.33 12.03 -14.78
CA ALA A 162 -16.55 12.60 -14.24
C ALA A 162 -17.78 12.14 -15.08
N PRO A 163 -18.88 11.72 -14.44
CA PRO A 163 -20.08 11.25 -15.14
C PRO A 163 -20.60 12.21 -16.22
N ALA A 164 -20.47 13.52 -16.03
CA ALA A 164 -20.84 14.53 -17.03
C ALA A 164 -20.16 14.31 -18.39
N PHE A 165 -18.88 13.89 -18.42
CA PHE A 165 -18.14 13.68 -19.67
C PHE A 165 -18.69 12.52 -20.49
N SER A 166 -19.32 11.53 -19.86
CA SER A 166 -19.98 10.41 -20.56
C SER A 166 -21.06 10.88 -21.53
N ALA A 167 -21.76 11.99 -21.24
CA ALA A 167 -22.76 12.55 -22.16
C ALA A 167 -22.15 12.97 -23.52
N PHE A 168 -20.85 13.26 -23.54
CA PHE A 168 -20.15 13.81 -24.71
C PHE A 168 -19.24 12.80 -25.41
N LEU A 169 -18.94 11.66 -24.79
CA LEU A 169 -18.01 10.66 -25.34
C LEU A 169 -18.33 10.21 -26.78
N PRO A 170 -19.59 9.93 -27.17
CA PRO A 170 -19.89 9.54 -28.55
C PRO A 170 -19.51 10.60 -29.58
N GLN A 171 -19.80 11.88 -29.29
CA GLN A 171 -19.47 12.99 -30.18
C GLN A 171 -17.97 13.30 -30.17
N LEU A 172 -17.32 13.16 -29.01
CA LEU A 172 -15.87 13.33 -28.88
C LEU A 172 -15.11 12.26 -29.68
N ALA A 173 -15.56 11.01 -29.68
CA ALA A 173 -14.97 9.94 -30.49
C ALA A 173 -14.97 10.30 -31.98
N LYS A 174 -16.12 10.75 -32.52
CA LYS A 174 -16.21 11.22 -33.92
C LYS A 174 -15.30 12.40 -34.21
N SER A 175 -15.26 13.38 -33.31
CA SER A 175 -14.51 14.62 -33.51
C SER A 175 -12.99 14.41 -33.41
N LEU A 176 -12.54 13.56 -32.48
CA LEU A 176 -11.11 13.38 -32.17
C LEU A 176 -10.48 12.20 -32.89
N LEU A 177 -11.24 11.12 -33.11
CA LEU A 177 -10.75 9.86 -33.70
C LEU A 177 -11.34 9.60 -35.10
N GLY A 178 -12.41 10.30 -35.48
CA GLY A 178 -13.07 10.09 -36.78
C GLY A 178 -13.96 8.84 -36.83
N GLU A 179 -14.19 8.17 -35.69
CA GLU A 179 -14.94 6.92 -35.61
C GLU A 179 -15.97 6.94 -34.47
N ASP A 180 -16.98 6.08 -34.58
CA ASP A 180 -17.94 5.81 -33.52
C ASP A 180 -17.28 4.99 -32.38
N LEU A 181 -17.84 5.05 -31.18
CA LEU A 181 -17.39 4.22 -30.06
C LEU A 181 -17.62 2.73 -30.37
N LEU A 182 -16.54 1.94 -30.44
CA LEU A 182 -16.63 0.48 -30.57
C LEU A 182 -17.29 -0.18 -29.36
N LEU A 183 -16.97 0.34 -28.17
CA LEU A 183 -17.63 -0.03 -26.91
C LEU A 183 -18.55 1.12 -26.52
N PRO A 184 -19.88 0.96 -26.64
CA PRO A 184 -20.81 2.02 -26.28
C PRO A 184 -20.75 2.28 -24.78
N ASN A 185 -20.83 3.55 -24.41
CA ASN A 185 -20.96 3.95 -23.01
C ASN A 185 -22.43 3.98 -22.59
N ILE A 186 -22.67 4.04 -21.28
CA ILE A 186 -24.02 4.15 -20.72
C ILE A 186 -24.63 5.48 -21.17
N ALA A 187 -25.87 5.43 -21.67
CA ALA A 187 -26.59 6.64 -22.06
C ALA A 187 -26.69 7.60 -20.86
N THR A 188 -26.15 8.80 -21.03
CA THR A 188 -25.95 9.77 -19.95
C THR A 188 -26.45 11.14 -20.39
N TRP A 189 -27.28 11.77 -19.56
CA TRP A 189 -27.83 13.10 -19.74
C TRP A 189 -27.26 14.02 -18.67
N TRP A 190 -26.49 15.03 -19.07
CA TRP A 190 -25.99 16.03 -18.15
C TRP A 190 -26.98 17.18 -17.99
N CYS A 191 -27.47 17.39 -16.77
CA CYS A 191 -28.52 18.38 -16.49
C CYS A 191 -28.03 19.83 -16.67
N GLY A 192 -26.74 20.07 -16.91
CA GLY A 192 -26.23 21.38 -17.34
C GLY A 192 -26.73 21.83 -18.72
N GLN A 193 -27.29 20.92 -19.53
CA GLN A 193 -27.97 21.24 -20.79
C GLN A 193 -29.49 21.20 -20.59
N ASP A 194 -30.21 22.26 -20.99
CA ASP A 194 -31.66 22.38 -20.76
C ASP A 194 -32.47 21.22 -21.35
N SER A 195 -32.12 20.75 -22.56
CA SER A 195 -32.79 19.63 -23.21
C SER A 195 -32.55 18.31 -22.46
N ALA A 196 -31.33 18.07 -22.00
CA ALA A 196 -30.97 16.89 -21.23
C ALA A 196 -31.62 16.93 -19.84
N ARG A 197 -31.65 18.09 -19.17
CA ARG A 197 -32.37 18.28 -17.91
C ARG A 197 -33.86 17.95 -18.06
N ALA A 198 -34.52 18.47 -19.08
CA ALA A 198 -35.93 18.19 -19.34
C ALA A 198 -36.20 16.69 -19.54
N GLN A 199 -35.28 15.97 -20.22
CA GLN A 199 -35.36 14.51 -20.37
C GLN A 199 -35.21 13.78 -19.03
N VAL A 200 -34.30 14.23 -18.17
CA VAL A 200 -34.09 13.65 -16.83
C VAL A 200 -35.30 13.91 -15.95
N GLU A 201 -35.86 15.12 -15.94
CA GLU A 201 -37.06 15.45 -15.17
C GLU A 201 -38.28 14.65 -15.63
N ALA A 202 -38.47 14.52 -16.95
CA ALA A 202 -39.60 13.78 -17.52
C ALA A 202 -39.51 12.25 -17.27
N ASN A 203 -38.30 11.71 -17.18
CA ASN A 203 -38.06 10.27 -17.01
C ASN A 203 -37.41 9.92 -15.66
N PHE A 204 -37.51 10.80 -14.67
CA PHE A 204 -36.74 10.74 -13.42
C PHE A 204 -36.76 9.35 -12.78
N ASP A 205 -37.96 8.76 -12.66
CA ASP A 205 -38.14 7.48 -11.97
C ASP A 205 -37.54 6.27 -12.74
N ARG A 206 -37.18 6.45 -14.02
CA ARG A 206 -36.60 5.41 -14.90
C ARG A 206 -35.08 5.52 -15.06
N LEU A 207 -34.47 6.49 -14.41
CA LEU A 207 -33.05 6.80 -14.55
C LEU A 207 -32.31 6.57 -13.23
N LEU A 208 -31.00 6.35 -13.34
CA LEU A 208 -30.09 6.49 -12.23
C LEU A 208 -29.75 7.98 -12.08
N ILE A 209 -30.00 8.56 -10.91
CA ILE A 209 -29.71 9.97 -10.62
C ILE A 209 -28.45 10.05 -9.78
N GLY A 210 -27.49 10.84 -10.24
CA GLY A 210 -26.16 10.93 -9.62
C GLY A 210 -25.50 12.29 -9.78
N PRO A 211 -24.35 12.48 -9.11
CA PRO A 211 -23.56 13.69 -9.23
C PRO A 211 -22.86 13.75 -10.58
N ALA A 212 -22.84 14.94 -11.19
CA ALA A 212 -22.15 15.17 -12.47
C ALA A 212 -20.62 15.10 -12.36
N PHE A 213 -20.11 15.45 -11.18
CA PHE A 213 -18.69 15.49 -10.85
C PHE A 213 -18.40 14.70 -9.58
N HIS A 214 -17.13 14.58 -9.19
CA HIS A 214 -16.70 13.87 -7.98
C HIS A 214 -17.18 14.52 -6.67
N SER A 215 -17.69 15.74 -6.73
CA SER A 215 -18.27 16.49 -5.61
C SER A 215 -19.74 16.11 -5.44
N ARG A 216 -20.16 15.79 -4.22
CA ARG A 216 -21.57 15.48 -3.92
C ARG A 216 -22.40 16.77 -3.89
N PRO A 217 -23.51 16.86 -4.67
CA PRO A 217 -24.49 17.95 -4.56
C PRO A 217 -25.18 17.98 -3.20
N LEU A 218 -25.68 19.14 -2.79
CA LEU A 218 -26.35 19.32 -1.50
C LEU A 218 -27.68 18.56 -1.42
N GLY A 219 -28.37 18.42 -2.54
CA GLY A 219 -29.65 17.71 -2.61
C GLY A 219 -29.55 16.20 -2.40
N MET A 220 -28.36 15.61 -2.58
CA MET A 220 -28.12 14.17 -2.46
C MET A 220 -27.56 13.76 -1.10
N THR A 221 -28.22 12.81 -0.44
CA THR A 221 -27.78 12.21 0.83
C THR A 221 -26.81 11.04 0.66
N GLY A 222 -26.82 10.37 -0.49
CA GLY A 222 -26.14 9.09 -0.68
C GLY A 222 -25.37 8.95 -1.99
N ALA A 223 -25.15 7.70 -2.37
CA ALA A 223 -24.61 7.28 -3.66
C ALA A 223 -25.62 7.58 -4.80
N PRO A 224 -25.23 7.42 -6.08
CA PRO A 224 -26.19 7.44 -7.19
C PRO A 224 -27.29 6.40 -6.95
N THR A 225 -28.55 6.82 -7.11
CA THR A 225 -29.73 6.02 -6.76
C THR A 225 -30.73 6.04 -7.90
N ALA A 226 -31.46 4.94 -8.12
CA ALA A 226 -32.53 4.92 -9.10
C ALA A 226 -33.61 5.93 -8.69
N GLY A 227 -34.08 6.78 -9.61
CA GLY A 227 -35.00 7.86 -9.28
C GLY A 227 -36.30 7.37 -8.62
N ALA A 228 -36.78 6.18 -8.98
CA ALA A 228 -37.93 5.53 -8.35
C ALA A 228 -37.72 5.21 -6.86
N ASP A 229 -36.47 4.97 -6.44
CA ASP A 229 -36.12 4.65 -5.06
C ASP A 229 -35.91 5.92 -4.21
N ILE A 230 -35.88 7.11 -4.84
CA ILE A 230 -35.75 8.41 -4.15
C ILE A 230 -37.15 8.92 -3.82
N THR A 231 -37.53 8.86 -2.54
CA THR A 231 -38.89 9.18 -2.08
C THR A 231 -38.92 10.21 -0.95
N GLY A 232 -40.10 10.71 -0.61
CA GLY A 232 -40.31 11.59 0.55
C GLY A 232 -39.56 12.93 0.51
N GLU A 233 -39.00 13.31 1.65
CA GLU A 233 -38.24 14.55 1.82
C GLU A 233 -36.96 14.57 0.97
N ASP A 234 -36.30 13.43 0.79
CA ASP A 234 -35.09 13.31 -0.02
C ASP A 234 -35.36 13.67 -1.48
N ARG A 235 -36.49 13.22 -2.05
CA ARG A 235 -36.90 13.59 -3.41
C ARG A 235 -37.16 15.08 -3.53
N THR A 236 -37.90 15.65 -2.57
CA THR A 236 -38.24 17.08 -2.56
C THR A 236 -36.97 17.93 -2.50
N ARG A 237 -36.03 17.59 -1.61
CA ARG A 237 -34.75 18.28 -1.47
C ARG A 237 -33.89 18.15 -2.73
N LEU A 238 -33.77 16.96 -3.29
CA LEU A 238 -33.00 16.72 -4.50
C LEU A 238 -33.52 17.54 -5.67
N LEU A 239 -34.83 17.49 -5.92
CA LEU A 239 -35.44 18.25 -7.02
C LEU A 239 -35.29 19.76 -6.85
N ALA A 240 -35.42 20.26 -5.62
CA ALA A 240 -35.20 21.69 -5.32
C ALA A 240 -33.75 22.11 -5.57
N ASP A 241 -32.78 21.31 -5.12
CA ASP A 241 -31.35 21.59 -5.37
C ASP A 241 -30.99 21.44 -6.86
N MET A 242 -31.52 20.42 -7.54
CA MET A 242 -31.33 20.22 -8.98
C MET A 242 -31.93 21.37 -9.80
N ALA A 243 -33.06 21.95 -9.38
CA ALA A 243 -33.61 23.14 -10.03
C ALA A 243 -32.69 24.37 -9.87
N ASN A 244 -32.00 24.49 -8.73
CA ASN A 244 -31.09 25.59 -8.43
C ASN A 244 -29.71 25.43 -9.07
N ARG A 245 -29.18 24.20 -9.11
CA ARG A 245 -27.83 23.87 -9.61
C ARG A 245 -27.86 22.64 -10.52
N PRO A 246 -28.57 22.70 -11.66
CA PRO A 246 -28.77 21.54 -12.51
C PRO A 246 -27.47 20.98 -13.09
N GLN A 247 -26.44 21.81 -13.30
CA GLN A 247 -25.12 21.38 -13.78
C GLN A 247 -24.38 20.39 -12.86
N ASP A 248 -24.79 20.27 -11.60
CA ASP A 248 -24.17 19.36 -10.64
C ASP A 248 -24.77 17.94 -10.69
N TYR A 249 -25.77 17.71 -11.56
CA TYR A 249 -26.51 16.46 -11.68
C TYR A 249 -26.39 15.81 -13.07
N VAL A 250 -26.47 14.48 -13.08
CA VAL A 250 -26.64 13.65 -14.29
C VAL A 250 -27.77 12.65 -14.08
N GLY A 251 -28.47 12.34 -15.16
CA GLY A 251 -29.28 11.12 -15.28
C GLY A 251 -28.56 10.11 -16.15
N GLN A 252 -28.58 8.83 -15.77
CA GLN A 252 -28.01 7.73 -16.56
C GLN A 252 -29.04 6.63 -16.74
N GLU A 253 -28.92 5.88 -17.84
CA GLU A 253 -29.74 4.69 -18.06
C GLU A 253 -29.49 3.64 -16.96
N LEU A 254 -30.58 3.01 -16.49
CA LEU A 254 -30.49 1.87 -15.58
C LEU A 254 -30.05 0.61 -16.34
N VAL A 255 -28.76 0.29 -16.29
CA VAL A 255 -28.21 -0.89 -16.94
C VAL A 255 -28.44 -2.18 -16.13
N GLN A 256 -28.71 -3.27 -16.85
CA GLN A 256 -28.76 -4.62 -16.29
C GLN A 256 -27.42 -5.31 -16.49
N LEU A 257 -26.80 -5.72 -15.39
CA LEU A 257 -25.51 -6.39 -15.41
C LEU A 257 -25.63 -7.84 -15.86
N SER A 258 -24.60 -8.30 -16.57
CA SER A 258 -24.41 -9.73 -16.82
C SER A 258 -24.09 -10.46 -15.51
N THR A 259 -24.39 -11.76 -15.48
CA THR A 259 -24.14 -12.61 -14.32
C THR A 259 -23.06 -13.64 -14.61
N MET A 260 -22.38 -14.10 -13.56
CA MET A 260 -21.47 -15.24 -13.59
C MET A 260 -21.90 -16.28 -12.54
N PRO A 261 -21.61 -17.58 -12.75
CA PRO A 261 -21.90 -18.61 -11.76
C PRO A 261 -20.94 -18.51 -10.56
N VAL A 262 -21.50 -18.47 -9.34
CA VAL A 262 -20.77 -18.39 -8.08
C VAL A 262 -21.23 -19.52 -7.16
N VAL A 263 -20.28 -20.17 -6.47
CA VAL A 263 -20.59 -21.20 -5.48
C VAL A 263 -21.03 -20.51 -4.19
N VAL A 264 -22.28 -20.74 -3.77
CA VAL A 264 -22.83 -20.25 -2.50
C VAL A 264 -23.45 -21.44 -1.77
N GLY A 265 -22.85 -21.84 -0.65
CA GLY A 265 -23.16 -23.12 0.00
C GLY A 265 -22.89 -24.28 -0.96
N ASP A 266 -23.90 -25.13 -1.15
CA ASP A 266 -23.79 -26.33 -1.99
C ASP A 266 -24.32 -26.12 -3.43
N ALA A 267 -24.58 -24.88 -3.84
CA ALA A 267 -25.20 -24.56 -5.13
C ALA A 267 -24.38 -23.54 -5.94
N LEU A 268 -24.42 -23.70 -7.27
CA LEU A 268 -23.99 -22.68 -8.22
C LEU A 268 -25.15 -21.73 -8.51
N VAL A 269 -24.99 -20.45 -8.18
CA VAL A 269 -26.01 -19.42 -8.37
C VAL A 269 -25.47 -18.28 -9.24
N PRO A 270 -26.31 -17.69 -10.11
CA PRO A 270 -25.90 -16.52 -10.88
C PRO A 270 -25.74 -15.32 -9.94
N ARG A 271 -24.65 -14.56 -10.11
CA ARG A 271 -24.43 -13.27 -9.46
C ARG A 271 -23.98 -12.21 -10.44
N PRO A 272 -24.49 -10.97 -10.33
CA PRO A 272 -24.05 -9.87 -11.18
C PRO A 272 -22.58 -9.57 -10.93
N PHE A 273 -21.87 -9.13 -11.97
CA PHE A 273 -20.47 -8.75 -11.84
C PHE A 273 -20.11 -7.52 -12.67
N THR A 274 -19.01 -6.88 -12.28
CA THR A 274 -18.35 -5.85 -13.09
C THR A 274 -16.92 -6.28 -13.40
N LEU A 275 -16.45 -5.91 -14.58
CA LEU A 275 -15.08 -6.16 -15.02
C LEU A 275 -14.34 -4.83 -15.17
N ARG A 276 -13.22 -4.69 -14.48
CA ARG A 276 -12.27 -3.59 -14.69
C ARG A 276 -11.09 -4.09 -15.52
N VAL A 277 -10.91 -3.47 -16.68
CA VAL A 277 -9.76 -3.67 -17.57
C VAL A 277 -8.76 -2.54 -17.39
N PHE A 278 -7.50 -2.79 -17.73
CA PHE A 278 -6.41 -1.83 -17.59
C PHE A 278 -5.74 -1.61 -18.95
N ALA A 279 -5.64 -0.34 -19.36
CA ALA A 279 -4.94 0.06 -20.56
C ALA A 279 -3.73 0.93 -20.21
N ALA A 280 -2.64 0.78 -20.96
CA ALA A 280 -1.41 1.53 -20.79
C ALA A 280 -0.83 1.91 -22.15
N ARG A 281 -0.02 2.97 -22.20
CA ARG A 281 0.82 3.28 -23.37
C ARG A 281 2.08 2.40 -23.33
N ASN A 282 2.46 1.80 -24.46
CA ASN A 282 3.72 1.08 -24.61
C ASN A 282 4.87 2.05 -24.97
N GLY A 283 6.08 1.51 -25.17
CA GLY A 283 7.27 2.30 -25.53
C GLY A 283 7.19 3.02 -26.88
N ASP A 284 6.37 2.51 -27.80
CA ASP A 284 6.11 3.11 -29.12
C ASP A 284 4.98 4.15 -29.09
N GLY A 285 4.36 4.33 -27.91
CA GLY A 285 3.24 5.23 -27.72
C GLY A 285 1.88 4.66 -28.11
N GLU A 286 1.77 3.36 -28.39
CA GLU A 286 0.50 2.70 -28.71
C GLU A 286 -0.21 2.23 -27.43
N TRP A 287 -1.53 2.01 -27.51
CA TRP A 287 -2.30 1.46 -26.40
C TRP A 287 -2.16 -0.06 -26.35
N THR A 288 -1.85 -0.59 -25.16
CA THR A 288 -1.91 -2.01 -24.83
C THR A 288 -2.90 -2.24 -23.70
N VAL A 289 -3.63 -3.34 -23.75
CA VAL A 289 -4.61 -3.73 -22.73
C VAL A 289 -4.08 -4.96 -22.01
N LEU A 290 -4.17 -4.96 -20.68
CA LEU A 290 -3.83 -6.13 -19.87
C LEU A 290 -4.71 -7.30 -20.32
N PRO A 291 -4.15 -8.46 -20.70
CA PRO A 291 -4.94 -9.62 -21.09
C PRO A 291 -5.48 -10.34 -19.85
N GLY A 292 -6.40 -9.66 -19.17
CA GLY A 292 -6.97 -10.00 -17.88
C GLY A 292 -7.75 -8.81 -17.33
N GLY A 293 -7.90 -8.74 -16.02
CA GLY A 293 -8.62 -7.66 -15.37
C GLY A 293 -8.96 -7.98 -13.93
N PHE A 294 -9.82 -7.17 -13.36
CA PHE A 294 -10.33 -7.35 -12.01
C PHE A 294 -11.85 -7.46 -12.06
N ALA A 295 -12.37 -8.65 -11.75
CA ALA A 295 -13.80 -8.90 -11.67
C ALA A 295 -14.28 -8.73 -10.23
N ARG A 296 -15.32 -7.92 -10.03
CA ARG A 296 -16.04 -7.78 -8.75
C ARG A 296 -17.41 -8.41 -8.87
N ILE A 297 -17.79 -9.17 -7.85
CA ILE A 297 -19.04 -9.93 -7.82
C ILE A 297 -19.97 -9.31 -6.77
N GLY A 298 -21.22 -9.07 -7.15
CA GLY A 298 -22.26 -8.62 -6.22
C GLY A 298 -22.75 -9.75 -5.32
N GLU A 299 -22.94 -9.47 -4.04
CA GLU A 299 -23.48 -10.45 -3.07
C GLU A 299 -24.97 -10.73 -3.35
N HIS A 300 -25.73 -9.68 -3.68
CA HIS A 300 -27.15 -9.75 -3.95
C HIS A 300 -27.44 -10.19 -5.41
N PRO A 301 -28.51 -10.96 -5.67
CA PRO A 301 -28.91 -11.35 -7.03
C PRO A 301 -29.48 -10.20 -7.87
N ASP A 302 -29.60 -8.98 -7.33
CA ASP A 302 -30.16 -7.85 -8.07
C ASP A 302 -29.15 -7.38 -9.13
N VAL A 303 -29.54 -7.48 -10.40
CA VAL A 303 -28.69 -7.16 -11.56
C VAL A 303 -28.61 -5.66 -11.86
N ARG A 304 -29.34 -4.80 -11.13
CA ARG A 304 -29.24 -3.35 -11.28
C ARG A 304 -27.86 -2.88 -10.79
N ALA A 305 -27.09 -2.22 -11.67
CA ALA A 305 -25.75 -1.75 -11.35
C ALA A 305 -25.68 -0.81 -10.11
N ALA A 306 -26.78 -0.11 -9.81
CA ALA A 306 -26.92 0.73 -8.62
C ALA A 306 -26.75 -0.02 -7.29
N VAL A 307 -27.04 -1.34 -7.29
CA VAL A 307 -27.04 -2.19 -6.09
C VAL A 307 -25.68 -2.87 -5.87
N MET A 308 -24.74 -2.75 -6.83
CA MET A 308 -23.47 -3.46 -6.74
C MET A 308 -22.55 -3.01 -5.60
N GLY A 309 -22.86 -1.91 -4.90
CA GLY A 309 -22.23 -1.49 -3.64
C GLY A 309 -20.70 -1.63 -3.61
N GLU A 310 -20.14 -1.76 -2.41
CA GLU A 310 -18.79 -2.30 -2.25
C GLU A 310 -18.89 -3.83 -2.32
N GLY A 311 -18.76 -4.38 -3.54
CA GLY A 311 -18.79 -5.83 -3.76
C GLY A 311 -17.70 -6.55 -2.96
N ILE A 312 -18.08 -7.61 -2.23
CA ILE A 312 -17.24 -8.29 -1.22
C ILE A 312 -16.31 -9.34 -1.87
N TRP A 313 -16.65 -9.86 -3.06
CA TRP A 313 -15.91 -10.95 -3.70
C TRP A 313 -15.28 -10.53 -5.02
N SER A 314 -14.11 -11.11 -5.30
CA SER A 314 -13.39 -10.97 -6.56
C SER A 314 -13.17 -12.31 -7.23
N ALA A 315 -13.05 -12.30 -8.57
CA ALA A 315 -12.66 -13.46 -9.36
C ALA A 315 -11.49 -13.15 -10.28
N ASP A 316 -10.72 -14.20 -10.60
CA ASP A 316 -9.68 -14.15 -11.62
C ASP A 316 -10.30 -13.99 -13.01
N VAL A 317 -9.68 -13.14 -13.83
CA VAL A 317 -10.09 -12.90 -15.21
C VAL A 317 -9.04 -13.49 -16.14
N CYS A 318 -9.33 -14.67 -16.69
CA CYS A 318 -8.41 -15.39 -17.56
C CYS A 318 -8.79 -15.17 -19.03
N ILE A 319 -7.90 -14.53 -19.79
CA ILE A 319 -8.00 -14.47 -21.25
C ILE A 319 -7.23 -15.65 -21.83
N TYR A 320 -7.92 -16.50 -22.59
CA TYR A 320 -7.36 -17.73 -23.15
C TYR A 320 -7.58 -17.78 -24.66
N GLY A 321 -6.75 -18.54 -25.37
CA GLY A 321 -6.85 -18.66 -26.82
C GLY A 321 -6.01 -19.81 -27.37
N ALA A 322 -6.20 -20.12 -28.65
CA ALA A 322 -5.45 -21.19 -29.33
C ALA A 322 -4.02 -20.78 -29.73
N GLU A 323 -3.72 -19.48 -29.76
CA GLU A 323 -2.43 -18.95 -30.20
C GLU A 323 -1.34 -19.11 -29.13
N PRO A 324 -0.12 -19.56 -29.48
CA PRO A 324 0.96 -19.74 -28.51
C PRO A 324 1.25 -18.48 -27.70
N VAL A 325 1.22 -18.59 -26.37
CA VAL A 325 1.53 -17.47 -25.48
C VAL A 325 3.05 -17.35 -25.30
N ALA A 326 3.60 -16.19 -25.66
CA ALA A 326 5.03 -15.94 -25.51
C ALA A 326 5.47 -16.03 -24.02
N PRO A 327 6.57 -16.74 -23.69
CA PRO A 327 7.03 -16.95 -22.33
C PRO A 327 7.80 -15.72 -21.80
N VAL A 328 7.17 -14.54 -21.85
CA VAL A 328 7.77 -13.32 -21.29
C VAL A 328 7.63 -13.37 -19.77
N SER A 329 8.74 -13.22 -19.08
CA SER A 329 8.81 -13.09 -17.63
C SER A 329 9.56 -11.83 -17.27
N LEU A 330 9.01 -11.06 -16.32
CA LEU A 330 9.72 -9.95 -15.68
C LEU A 330 10.60 -10.42 -14.52
N LEU A 331 10.47 -11.69 -14.11
CA LEU A 331 11.37 -12.27 -13.11
C LEU A 331 12.70 -12.59 -13.79
N THR A 332 13.78 -12.15 -13.15
CA THR A 332 15.14 -12.50 -13.54
C THR A 332 15.28 -14.02 -13.62
N ALA A 333 15.67 -14.55 -14.78
CA ALA A 333 16.01 -15.96 -14.90
C ALA A 333 17.17 -16.26 -13.94
N ALA A 334 17.11 -17.41 -13.24
CA ALA A 334 18.10 -17.80 -12.23
C ALA A 334 19.55 -17.77 -12.77
N ASP A 335 19.73 -17.98 -14.07
CA ASP A 335 21.04 -17.97 -14.75
C ASP A 335 21.54 -16.58 -15.18
N SER A 336 20.72 -15.53 -15.08
CA SER A 336 21.11 -14.17 -15.44
C SER A 336 21.63 -13.37 -14.23
N LEU A 337 22.89 -13.63 -13.87
CA LEU A 337 23.63 -12.78 -12.91
C LEU A 337 24.03 -11.44 -13.55
N GLN A 338 23.06 -10.63 -13.99
CA GLN A 338 23.35 -9.22 -14.26
C GLN A 338 23.54 -8.50 -12.93
N VAL A 339 24.79 -8.42 -12.47
CA VAL A 339 25.18 -7.64 -11.29
C VAL A 339 25.02 -6.16 -11.60
N ARG A 340 23.80 -5.63 -11.44
CA ARG A 340 23.56 -4.18 -11.45
C ARG A 340 24.04 -3.60 -10.12
N ARG A 341 25.28 -3.11 -10.10
CA ARG A 341 25.79 -2.29 -9.00
C ARG A 341 25.11 -0.93 -9.08
N ASN A 342 24.07 -0.72 -8.27
CA ASN A 342 23.47 0.60 -8.07
C ASN A 342 23.82 1.12 -6.64
N PRO A 343 25.10 1.42 -6.37
CA PRO A 343 25.51 1.91 -5.06
C PRO A 343 24.85 3.27 -4.79
N GLY A 344 24.30 3.43 -3.57
CA GLY A 344 23.82 4.72 -3.11
C GLY A 344 22.45 5.14 -3.63
N THR A 345 21.58 4.22 -4.04
CA THR A 345 20.16 4.53 -4.32
C THR A 345 19.26 4.44 -3.09
N LEU A 346 19.81 4.10 -1.93
CA LEU A 346 19.06 3.98 -0.68
C LEU A 346 18.59 5.38 -0.23
N PRO A 347 17.27 5.61 -0.08
CA PRO A 347 16.78 6.88 0.45
C PRO A 347 17.35 7.16 1.84
N SER A 348 17.71 8.41 2.13
CA SER A 348 18.38 8.76 3.39
C SER A 348 17.54 8.45 4.62
N ARG A 349 16.22 8.64 4.55
CA ARG A 349 15.27 8.28 5.62
C ARG A 349 15.29 6.78 5.92
N VAL A 350 15.34 5.96 4.88
CA VAL A 350 15.42 4.50 5.03
C VAL A 350 16.74 4.11 5.68
N ALA A 351 17.85 4.74 5.28
CA ALA A 351 19.14 4.52 5.90
C ALA A 351 19.14 4.87 7.40
N ASP A 352 18.52 6.00 7.77
CA ASP A 352 18.36 6.43 9.16
C ASP A 352 17.51 5.43 9.96
N ASN A 353 16.40 4.94 9.39
CA ASN A 353 15.58 3.90 10.00
C ASN A 353 16.39 2.62 10.30
N PHE A 354 17.20 2.13 9.36
CA PHE A 354 18.03 0.94 9.59
C PHE A 354 19.12 1.19 10.64
N TYR A 355 19.71 2.38 10.65
CA TYR A 355 20.65 2.79 11.69
C TYR A 355 20.02 2.73 13.08
N TRP A 356 18.84 3.34 13.25
CA TRP A 356 18.11 3.31 14.51
C TRP A 356 17.63 1.92 14.89
N LEU A 357 17.18 1.10 13.93
CA LEU A 357 16.81 -0.29 14.18
C LEU A 357 17.97 -1.07 14.80
N GLY A 358 19.16 -0.96 14.23
CA GLY A 358 20.37 -1.57 14.78
C GLY A 358 20.64 -1.12 16.22
N ARG A 359 20.54 0.19 16.49
CA ARG A 359 20.71 0.74 17.84
C ARG A 359 19.68 0.24 18.84
N TYR A 360 18.40 0.23 18.47
CA TYR A 360 17.32 -0.20 19.38
C TYR A 360 17.44 -1.67 19.75
N LEU A 361 17.75 -2.52 18.76
CA LEU A 361 17.98 -3.95 19.01
C LEU A 361 19.19 -4.15 19.92
N GLU A 362 20.31 -3.48 19.64
CA GLU A 362 21.50 -3.63 20.47
C GLU A 362 21.30 -3.12 21.90
N ARG A 363 20.64 -1.97 22.05
CA ARG A 363 20.31 -1.38 23.35
C ARG A 363 19.40 -2.28 24.17
N GLY A 364 18.37 -2.85 23.55
CA GLY A 364 17.47 -3.76 24.24
C GLY A 364 18.17 -5.07 24.63
N GLU A 365 19.08 -5.58 23.80
CA GLU A 365 19.90 -6.76 24.15
C GLU A 365 20.78 -6.48 25.39
N ALA A 366 21.46 -5.33 25.44
CA ALA A 366 22.28 -4.91 26.57
C ALA A 366 21.43 -4.75 27.86
N LEU A 367 20.27 -4.08 27.76
CA LEU A 367 19.36 -3.87 28.88
C LEU A 367 18.79 -5.21 29.40
N LEU A 368 18.39 -6.12 28.51
CA LEU A 368 17.94 -7.47 28.88
C LEU A 368 19.06 -8.27 29.54
N GLY A 369 20.30 -8.14 29.07
CA GLY A 369 21.49 -8.72 29.72
C GLY A 369 21.64 -8.22 31.15
N ALA A 370 21.60 -6.91 31.38
CA ALA A 370 21.70 -6.32 32.71
C ALA A 370 20.57 -6.80 33.64
N ILE A 371 19.32 -6.82 33.15
CA ILE A 371 18.15 -7.30 33.90
C ILE A 371 18.30 -8.78 34.27
N ARG A 372 18.72 -9.62 33.32
CA ARG A 372 18.89 -11.07 33.55
C ARG A 372 20.00 -11.36 34.55
N VAL A 373 21.14 -10.68 34.47
CA VAL A 373 22.24 -10.86 35.42
C VAL A 373 21.82 -10.38 36.81
N MET A 374 21.13 -9.24 36.89
CA MET A 374 20.60 -8.69 38.14
C MET A 374 19.58 -9.62 38.81
N LEU A 375 18.61 -10.15 38.05
CA LEU A 375 17.57 -11.04 38.57
C LEU A 375 18.05 -12.49 38.76
N GLY A 376 18.92 -12.98 37.89
CA GLY A 376 19.47 -14.34 37.90
C GLY A 376 20.35 -14.61 39.12
N ASN A 377 21.02 -13.57 39.63
CA ASN A 377 21.73 -13.62 40.91
C ASN A 377 20.83 -13.95 42.12
N SER A 378 19.51 -13.85 41.97
CA SER A 378 18.57 -14.18 43.05
C SER A 378 18.05 -15.62 43.01
N ILE A 379 18.45 -16.44 42.03
CA ILE A 379 18.01 -17.83 41.89
C ILE A 379 19.15 -18.76 42.27
N ASP A 380 19.08 -19.29 43.49
CA ASP A 380 20.07 -20.15 44.15
C ASP A 380 20.16 -21.59 43.57
N VAL A 381 19.83 -21.81 42.29
CA VAL A 381 19.59 -23.17 41.77
C VAL A 381 20.64 -23.67 40.77
N ASP A 382 21.44 -22.82 40.14
CA ASP A 382 22.48 -23.30 39.20
C ASP A 382 23.84 -22.63 39.43
N GLY A 383 24.58 -23.12 40.43
CA GLY A 383 26.07 -23.13 40.51
C GLY A 383 26.89 -21.85 40.27
N GLY A 384 26.27 -20.69 40.11
CA GLY A 384 26.93 -19.41 39.80
C GLY A 384 27.39 -18.66 41.05
N ALA A 385 28.49 -17.92 40.94
CA ALA A 385 28.98 -17.06 42.03
C ALA A 385 27.97 -15.94 42.33
N VAL A 386 27.60 -15.78 43.61
CA VAL A 386 26.76 -14.67 44.09
C VAL A 386 27.43 -13.35 43.74
N LEU A 387 26.73 -12.49 43.00
CA LEU A 387 27.21 -11.16 42.65
C LEU A 387 27.34 -10.31 43.92
N SER A 388 28.45 -9.59 44.01
CA SER A 388 28.66 -8.64 45.09
C SER A 388 27.58 -7.53 45.07
N PRO A 389 27.20 -6.97 46.23
CA PRO A 389 26.26 -5.84 46.29
C PRO A 389 26.71 -4.63 45.46
N THR A 390 28.03 -4.42 45.32
CA THR A 390 28.58 -3.35 44.49
C THR A 390 28.35 -3.62 42.99
N THR A 391 28.45 -4.87 42.54
CA THR A 391 28.10 -5.26 41.16
C THR A 391 26.61 -5.05 40.89
N VAL A 392 25.73 -5.46 41.81
CA VAL A 392 24.28 -5.24 41.68
C VAL A 392 23.96 -3.75 41.63
N GLY A 393 24.57 -2.94 42.50
CA GLY A 393 24.44 -1.48 42.49
C GLY A 393 24.87 -0.86 41.16
N LYS A 394 25.96 -1.34 40.54
CA LYS A 394 26.39 -0.89 39.21
C LYS A 394 25.39 -1.26 38.11
N LEU A 395 24.83 -2.48 38.14
CA LEU A 395 23.80 -2.90 37.18
C LEU A 395 22.54 -2.05 37.29
N VAL A 396 22.09 -1.77 38.53
CA VAL A 396 21.00 -0.82 38.79
C VAL A 396 21.35 0.56 38.24
N GLY A 397 22.58 1.04 38.49
CA GLY A 397 23.07 2.31 37.96
C GLY A 397 23.03 2.38 36.44
N LEU A 398 23.36 1.30 35.72
CA LEU A 398 23.25 1.24 34.26
C LEU A 398 21.79 1.32 33.78
N ILE A 399 20.87 0.58 34.42
CA ILE A 399 19.44 0.58 34.07
C ILE A 399 18.82 1.96 34.33
N VAL A 400 19.16 2.58 35.46
CA VAL A 400 18.66 3.90 35.85
C VAL A 400 19.28 5.01 35.01
N GLY A 401 20.60 4.94 34.77
CA GLY A 401 21.34 5.90 33.95
C GLY A 401 20.90 5.91 32.49
N ALA A 402 20.45 4.76 31.96
CA ALA A 402 19.82 4.69 30.64
C ALA A 402 18.41 5.34 30.61
N GLY A 403 17.82 5.65 31.76
CA GLY A 403 16.45 6.18 31.86
C GLY A 403 15.38 5.09 31.66
N SER A 404 15.73 3.82 31.82
CA SER A 404 14.79 2.69 31.68
C SER A 404 13.90 2.52 32.92
N ALA A 405 14.38 2.90 34.12
CA ALA A 405 13.61 2.86 35.36
C ALA A 405 14.16 3.83 36.42
N PRO A 406 13.35 4.29 37.40
CA PRO A 406 13.83 5.12 38.52
C PRO A 406 14.69 4.30 39.48
N HIS A 407 15.52 4.98 40.28
CA HIS A 407 16.36 4.30 41.29
C HIS A 407 15.48 3.56 42.32
N PRO A 408 15.76 2.27 42.62
CA PRO A 408 14.98 1.51 43.58
C PRO A 408 15.28 1.96 45.02
N PRO A 409 14.35 1.81 45.97
CA PRO A 409 14.56 2.20 47.37
C PRO A 409 15.56 1.31 48.09
N SER A 410 15.73 0.05 47.67
CA SER A 410 16.77 -0.84 48.17
C SER A 410 17.23 -1.84 47.10
N LEU A 411 18.33 -2.55 47.36
CA LEU A 411 18.84 -3.62 46.49
C LEU A 411 18.25 -5.00 46.86
N ARG A 412 17.11 -5.03 47.56
CA ARG A 412 16.39 -6.28 47.90
C ARG A 412 15.63 -6.80 46.68
N ARG A 413 15.41 -8.12 46.65
CA ARG A 413 14.76 -8.83 45.53
C ARG A 413 13.44 -8.20 45.08
N ALA A 414 12.58 -7.79 46.01
CA ALA A 414 11.28 -7.19 45.69
C ALA A 414 11.46 -5.90 44.88
N ASP A 415 12.36 -5.02 45.32
CA ASP A 415 12.65 -3.74 44.66
C ASP A 415 13.38 -3.93 43.33
N LEU A 416 14.30 -4.90 43.23
CA LEU A 416 14.96 -5.24 41.96
C LEU A 416 13.97 -5.84 40.95
N THR A 417 12.97 -6.61 41.42
CA THR A 417 11.91 -7.14 40.57
C THR A 417 10.97 -6.04 40.09
N ALA A 418 10.67 -5.07 40.95
CA ALA A 418 9.89 -3.88 40.58
C ALA A 418 10.66 -3.01 39.57
N LEU A 419 11.95 -2.76 39.79
CA LEU A 419 12.84 -2.06 38.86
C LEU A 419 12.84 -2.75 37.48
N ALA A 420 13.03 -4.06 37.46
CA ALA A 420 13.01 -4.84 36.23
C ALA A 420 11.66 -4.77 35.52
N ARG A 421 10.55 -4.82 36.27
CA ARG A 421 9.20 -4.62 35.71
C ARG A 421 9.08 -3.26 35.03
N THR A 422 9.44 -2.18 35.71
CA THR A 422 9.40 -0.84 35.11
C THR A 422 10.30 -0.72 33.88
N ALA A 423 11.53 -1.27 33.93
CA ALA A 423 12.45 -1.27 32.80
C ALA A 423 11.95 -2.09 31.60
N MET A 424 11.08 -3.07 31.84
CA MET A 424 10.56 -3.95 30.80
C MET A 424 9.21 -3.52 30.24
N GLU A 425 8.29 -3.09 31.11
CA GLU A 425 6.85 -3.00 30.83
C GLU A 425 6.29 -1.58 30.88
N ASP A 426 6.94 -0.62 31.56
CA ASP A 426 6.43 0.75 31.64
C ASP A 426 6.84 1.56 30.40
N GLU A 427 6.05 2.59 30.06
CA GLU A 427 6.38 3.54 28.98
C GLU A 427 7.45 4.55 29.43
N ARG A 428 8.71 4.09 29.44
CA ARG A 428 9.89 4.95 29.63
C ARG A 428 10.63 5.11 28.32
N TRP A 429 11.42 6.18 28.21
CA TRP A 429 12.19 6.51 27.00
C TRP A 429 13.07 5.35 26.50
N GLN A 430 13.64 4.56 27.42
CA GLN A 430 14.52 3.42 27.10
C GLN A 430 14.05 2.11 27.73
N SER A 431 12.75 1.95 28.00
CA SER A 431 12.24 0.63 28.42
C SER A 431 12.24 -0.36 27.26
N ILE A 432 12.26 -1.65 27.56
CA ILE A 432 12.19 -2.71 26.53
C ILE A 432 10.90 -2.61 25.73
N LEU A 433 9.77 -2.24 26.36
CA LEU A 433 8.51 -1.99 25.67
C LEU A 433 8.67 -0.91 24.58
N THR A 434 9.24 0.25 24.94
CA THR A 434 9.45 1.37 24.00
C THR A 434 10.46 1.02 22.89
N LEU A 435 11.55 0.34 23.23
CA LEU A 435 12.54 -0.11 22.24
C LEU A 435 11.94 -1.12 21.25
N ASN A 436 11.14 -2.07 21.73
CA ASN A 436 10.39 -3.00 20.87
C ASN A 436 9.41 -2.26 19.97
N ARG A 437 8.69 -1.26 20.51
CA ARG A 437 7.75 -0.44 19.73
C ARG A 437 8.47 0.28 18.59
N HIS A 438 9.58 0.96 18.86
CA HIS A 438 10.35 1.64 17.82
C HIS A 438 10.94 0.69 16.78
N ALA A 439 11.49 -0.45 17.22
CA ALA A 439 12.00 -1.47 16.29
C ALA A 439 10.87 -2.03 15.40
N ARG A 440 9.68 -2.24 15.97
CA ARG A 440 8.48 -2.67 15.25
C ARG A 440 7.99 -1.61 14.26
N GLU A 441 7.91 -0.34 14.65
CA GLU A 441 7.51 0.78 13.78
C GLU A 441 8.42 0.88 12.53
N ILE A 442 9.73 0.75 12.73
CA ILE A 442 10.70 0.69 11.62
C ILE A 442 10.48 -0.56 10.76
N GLY A 443 10.22 -1.70 11.41
CA GLY A 443 9.93 -2.97 10.75
C GLY A 443 8.69 -2.91 9.85
N GLU A 444 7.60 -2.34 10.35
CA GLU A 444 6.35 -2.11 9.62
C GLU A 444 6.56 -1.19 8.42
N GLY A 445 7.35 -0.12 8.57
CA GLY A 445 7.67 0.80 7.48
C GLY A 445 8.67 0.27 6.44
N SER A 446 9.38 -0.82 6.74
CA SER A 446 10.46 -1.36 5.90
C SER A 446 10.26 -2.83 5.54
N ARG A 447 9.02 -3.35 5.59
CA ARG A 447 8.70 -4.75 5.29
C ARG A 447 9.15 -5.19 3.89
N ASP A 448 9.21 -4.27 2.93
CA ASP A 448 9.71 -4.51 1.58
C ASP A 448 11.22 -4.81 1.53
N ARG A 449 11.97 -4.48 2.60
CA ARG A 449 13.42 -4.63 2.72
C ARG A 449 13.88 -5.60 3.81
N LEU A 450 12.95 -6.13 4.61
CA LEU A 450 13.22 -7.10 5.68
C LEU A 450 12.76 -8.49 5.26
N SER A 451 13.39 -9.53 5.80
CA SER A 451 12.91 -10.91 5.61
C SER A 451 11.59 -11.11 6.36
N ALA A 452 10.73 -12.01 5.85
CA ALA A 452 9.47 -12.34 6.49
C ALA A 452 9.66 -12.79 7.96
N ASP A 453 10.72 -13.54 8.25
CA ASP A 453 11.03 -14.01 9.60
C ASP A 453 11.45 -12.86 10.52
N MET A 454 12.22 -11.89 10.01
CA MET A 454 12.60 -10.72 10.80
C MET A 454 11.38 -9.87 11.15
N VAL A 455 10.49 -9.65 10.20
CA VAL A 455 9.21 -8.96 10.43
C VAL A 455 8.37 -9.71 11.48
N ARG A 456 8.23 -11.03 11.35
CA ARG A 456 7.52 -11.87 12.33
C ARG A 456 8.09 -11.75 13.74
N LEU A 457 9.42 -11.70 13.90
CA LEU A 457 10.06 -11.55 15.20
C LEU A 457 9.86 -10.15 15.78
N LEU A 458 9.92 -9.10 14.97
CA LEU A 458 9.65 -7.72 15.40
C LEU A 458 8.20 -7.53 15.84
N GLU A 459 7.26 -8.22 15.19
CA GLU A 459 5.82 -8.13 15.48
C GLU A 459 5.33 -9.10 16.55
N ALA A 460 6.17 -10.04 16.97
CA ALA A 460 5.80 -11.03 17.97
C ALA A 460 5.34 -10.36 19.28
N PRO A 461 4.26 -10.83 19.92
CA PRO A 461 3.71 -10.19 21.11
C PRO A 461 4.71 -10.19 22.27
N PHE A 462 4.59 -9.20 23.15
CA PHE A 462 5.38 -9.15 24.38
C PHE A 462 5.03 -10.34 25.29
N PRO A 463 6.00 -11.04 25.90
CA PRO A 463 5.70 -12.21 26.72
C PRO A 463 5.00 -11.84 28.03
N THR A 464 3.80 -12.38 28.29
CA THR A 464 2.94 -12.03 29.44
C THR A 464 2.76 -13.13 30.49
N HIS A 465 3.02 -14.40 30.17
CA HIS A 465 2.64 -15.55 31.02
C HIS A 465 3.79 -16.18 31.84
N ARG A 466 4.88 -15.44 32.10
CA ARG A 466 6.07 -15.98 32.76
C ARG A 466 6.60 -15.09 33.89
N GLY A 467 7.53 -15.59 34.71
CA GLY A 467 8.28 -14.76 35.64
C GLY A 467 9.17 -13.74 34.92
N MET A 468 9.54 -12.64 35.59
CA MET A 468 10.28 -11.53 34.94
C MET A 468 11.60 -11.97 34.29
N LEU A 469 12.35 -12.86 34.95
CA LEU A 469 13.59 -13.41 34.40
C LEU A 469 13.36 -14.22 33.13
N GLU A 470 12.31 -15.05 33.09
CA GLU A 470 11.97 -15.84 31.90
C GLU A 470 11.47 -14.97 30.75
N ARG A 471 10.69 -13.92 31.04
CA ARG A 471 10.28 -12.92 30.04
C ARG A 471 11.52 -12.26 29.43
N ALA A 472 12.46 -11.82 30.27
CA ALA A 472 13.71 -11.20 29.82
C ALA A 472 14.54 -12.17 28.96
N GLY A 473 14.65 -13.43 29.37
CA GLY A 473 15.32 -14.48 28.60
C GLY A 473 14.66 -14.77 27.25
N SER A 474 13.32 -14.75 27.19
CA SER A 474 12.56 -14.93 25.95
C SER A 474 12.81 -13.79 24.95
N LEU A 475 12.76 -12.54 25.42
CA LEU A 475 13.05 -11.37 24.59
C LEU A 475 14.50 -11.34 24.14
N GLN A 476 15.45 -11.72 25.00
CA GLN A 476 16.85 -11.75 24.59
C GLN A 476 17.11 -12.78 23.49
N ARG A 477 16.49 -13.98 23.57
CA ARG A 477 16.57 -14.97 22.48
C ARG A 477 15.97 -14.44 21.19
N ARG A 478 14.87 -13.69 21.26
CA ARG A 478 14.27 -13.03 20.10
C ARG A 478 15.22 -12.01 19.47
N TYR A 479 15.87 -11.18 20.29
CA TYR A 479 16.85 -10.19 19.82
C TYR A 479 18.06 -10.86 19.17
N ALA A 480 18.59 -11.92 19.80
CA ALA A 480 19.66 -12.73 19.23
C ALA A 480 19.25 -13.39 17.90
N ALA A 481 18.01 -13.88 17.79
CA ALA A 481 17.48 -14.44 16.54
C ALA A 481 17.38 -13.36 15.44
N ILE A 482 16.88 -12.17 15.75
CA ILE A 482 16.86 -11.04 14.82
C ILE A 482 18.28 -10.68 14.39
N ALA A 483 19.22 -10.58 15.32
CA ALA A 483 20.63 -10.30 15.03
C ALA A 483 21.27 -11.35 14.12
N GLY A 484 20.96 -12.64 14.32
CA GLY A 484 21.40 -13.74 13.46
C GLY A 484 20.80 -13.64 12.05
N LEU A 485 19.49 -13.40 11.95
CA LEU A 485 18.82 -13.18 10.66
C LEU A 485 19.40 -11.98 9.91
N SER A 486 19.72 -10.89 10.62
CA SER A 486 20.35 -9.72 10.02
C SER A 486 21.79 -9.98 9.53
N ALA A 487 22.51 -10.93 10.14
CA ALA A 487 23.87 -11.28 9.73
C ALA A 487 23.88 -12.22 8.52
N GLU A 488 22.98 -13.20 8.51
CA GLU A 488 22.95 -14.30 7.54
C GLU A 488 22.02 -14.05 6.34
N HIS A 489 20.85 -13.43 6.55
CA HIS A 489 19.78 -13.35 5.55
C HIS A 489 19.58 -11.96 4.93
N MET A 490 20.10 -10.89 5.55
CA MET A 490 20.07 -9.58 4.92
C MET A 490 21.11 -9.49 3.80
N GLY A 491 20.68 -9.11 2.60
CA GLY A 491 21.61 -8.79 1.52
C GLY A 491 22.58 -7.70 1.95
N ARG A 492 23.88 -7.86 1.66
CA ARG A 492 25.01 -6.97 2.06
C ARG A 492 25.01 -5.62 1.31
N THR A 493 23.86 -4.95 1.34
CA THR A 493 23.55 -3.66 0.74
C THR A 493 23.90 -2.53 1.70
N ALA A 494 23.66 -1.28 1.28
CA ALA A 494 23.79 -0.13 2.16
C ALA A 494 22.85 -0.21 3.38
N ALA A 495 21.64 -0.76 3.25
CA ALA A 495 20.70 -0.89 4.37
C ALA A 495 21.29 -1.77 5.49
N TRP A 496 21.91 -2.90 5.11
CA TRP A 496 22.64 -3.76 6.04
C TRP A 496 23.80 -3.00 6.72
N ARG A 497 24.57 -2.20 5.98
CA ARG A 497 25.68 -1.42 6.55
C ARG A 497 25.21 -0.39 7.58
N PHE A 498 24.11 0.31 7.33
CA PHE A 498 23.54 1.25 8.29
C PHE A 498 23.01 0.53 9.54
N HIS A 499 22.36 -0.62 9.37
CA HIS A 499 21.95 -1.46 10.49
C HIS A 499 23.15 -1.96 11.32
N ASP A 500 24.19 -2.49 10.68
CA ASP A 500 25.42 -2.94 11.36
C ASP A 500 26.17 -1.77 12.02
N LEU A 501 26.22 -0.60 11.37
CA LEU A 501 26.78 0.64 11.92
C LEU A 501 26.06 1.04 13.21
N GLY A 502 24.73 1.05 13.20
CA GLY A 502 23.93 1.36 14.39
C GLY A 502 24.25 0.43 15.56
N ARG A 503 24.30 -0.88 15.31
CA ARG A 503 24.68 -1.87 16.33
C ARG A 503 26.09 -1.62 16.88
N ARG A 504 27.07 -1.42 16.02
CA ARG A 504 28.46 -1.19 16.44
C ARG A 504 28.62 0.07 17.27
N ILE A 505 27.95 1.15 16.89
CA ILE A 505 27.98 2.41 17.65
C ILE A 505 27.29 2.26 19.00
N GLU A 506 26.22 1.45 19.10
CA GLU A 506 25.57 1.21 20.39
C GLU A 506 26.39 0.28 21.30
N ARG A 507 27.21 -0.62 20.73
CA ARG A 507 28.13 -1.49 21.49
C ARG A 507 29.39 -0.77 21.99
N ALA A 508 29.89 0.18 21.22
CA ALA A 508 31.09 0.95 21.51
C ALA A 508 30.81 1.95 22.63
#